data_AF-R7CXP6-F1
#
_entry.id   AF-R7CXP6-F1
#
_cell.length_a   1.000
_cell.length_b   1.000
_cell.length_c   1.000
_cell.angle_alpha   90.00
_cell.angle_beta   90.00
_cell.angle_gamma   90.00
#
_symmetry.space_group_name_H-M   'P 1'
#
loop_
_entity.id
_entity.type
_entity.pdbx_description
1 polymer ?
#
loop_
_entity_poly.entity_id
_entity_poly.type
_entity_poly.pdbx_seq_one_letter_code
_entity_poly.pdbx_strand_id
1 'polypeptide(L)'
;MYALAESELPADVLLDRLVTLYGGQTGRQLTDAEREQLRRQLSAFCTPWMRGFLRHDPQTDLKAVRCPVLVLNGERDTQVDATVNPDAIRRALPDVPGRLVTVKRYPGLNHLFQHCTTGLPAEYASIEETISPEVLADLAAWMEALP
;
A
#
# COMPACT_ATOMS: atom_id res chain seq x y z
N MET A 1 13.83 3.73 1.41
CA MET A 1 12.54 4.35 1.05
C MET A 1 12.45 5.79 1.56
N TYR A 2 12.56 6.06 2.87
CA TYR A 2 12.51 7.44 3.40
C TYR A 2 13.52 8.43 2.77
N ALA A 3 14.77 8.01 2.57
CA ALA A 3 15.77 8.87 1.90
C ALA A 3 15.41 9.22 0.44
N LEU A 4 14.62 8.38 -0.25
CA LEU A 4 14.12 8.65 -1.60
C LEU A 4 12.93 9.59 -1.59
N ALA A 5 12.06 9.43 -0.60
CA ALA A 5 10.93 10.31 -0.38
C ALA A 5 11.41 11.75 -0.14
N GLU A 6 12.40 11.95 0.73
CA GLU A 6 12.85 13.29 1.17
C GLU A 6 13.87 13.96 0.22
N SER A 7 14.52 13.21 -0.67
CA SER A 7 15.55 13.77 -1.55
C SER A 7 14.99 14.82 -2.50
N GLU A 8 15.45 16.07 -2.43
CA GLU A 8 15.08 17.13 -3.38
C GLU A 8 15.80 17.04 -4.73
N LEU A 9 16.73 16.09 -4.88
CA LEU A 9 17.51 15.93 -6.11
C LEU A 9 16.62 15.66 -7.34
N PRO A 10 17.04 16.13 -8.52
CA PRO A 10 16.48 15.68 -9.80
C PRO A 10 16.50 14.15 -9.92
N ALA A 11 15.51 13.60 -10.61
CA ALA A 11 15.30 12.14 -10.68
C ALA A 11 16.50 11.39 -11.28
N ASP A 12 17.16 11.97 -12.28
CA ASP A 12 18.35 11.44 -12.94
C ASP A 12 19.57 11.43 -12.01
N VAL A 13 19.75 12.49 -11.21
CA VAL A 13 20.82 12.61 -10.21
C VAL A 13 20.60 11.62 -9.05
N LEU A 14 19.35 11.47 -8.61
CA LEU A 14 18.99 10.52 -7.55
C LEU A 14 19.20 9.08 -8.01
N LEU A 15 18.80 8.77 -9.25
CA LEU A 15 18.98 7.46 -9.86
C LEU A 15 20.46 7.10 -9.97
N ASP A 16 21.30 8.04 -10.39
CA ASP A 16 22.74 7.85 -10.48
C ASP A 16 23.35 7.53 -9.10
N ARG A 17 22.99 8.31 -8.08
CA ARG A 17 23.43 8.07 -6.71
C ARG A 17 23.01 6.71 -6.17
N LEU A 18 21.79 6.28 -6.43
CA LEU A 18 21.31 4.96 -6.01
C LEU A 18 22.11 3.83 -6.66
N VAL A 19 22.40 3.93 -7.95
CA VAL A 19 23.20 2.94 -8.68
C VAL A 19 24.62 2.88 -8.11
N THR A 20 25.22 4.04 -7.82
CA THR A 20 26.54 4.10 -7.15
C THR A 20 26.50 3.47 -5.76
N LEU A 21 25.49 3.79 -4.95
CA LEU A 21 25.33 3.24 -3.59
C LEU A 21 25.19 1.71 -3.63
N TYR A 22 24.42 1.17 -4.57
CA TYR A 22 24.24 -0.27 -4.71
C TYR A 22 25.55 -0.99 -5.07
N GLY A 23 26.35 -0.43 -5.98
CA GLY A 23 27.69 -0.95 -6.29
C GLY A 23 28.64 -0.89 -5.09
N GLY A 24 28.58 0.20 -4.32
CA GLY A 24 29.36 0.36 -3.10
C GLY A 24 29.00 -0.65 -2.00
N GLN A 25 27.70 -0.92 -1.79
CA GLN A 25 27.22 -1.87 -0.78
C GLN A 25 27.57 -3.32 -1.10
N THR A 26 27.68 -3.66 -2.38
CA THR A 26 28.04 -5.00 -2.85
C THR A 26 29.55 -5.22 -2.94
N GLY A 27 30.36 -4.18 -2.67
CA GLY A 27 31.82 -4.22 -2.80
C GLY A 27 32.30 -4.50 -4.22
N ARG A 28 31.42 -4.33 -5.22
CA ARG A 28 31.63 -4.77 -6.59
C ARG A 28 31.52 -3.59 -7.54
N GLN A 29 32.50 -3.48 -8.44
CA GLN A 29 32.38 -2.54 -9.55
C GLN A 29 31.34 -3.09 -10.53
N LEU A 30 30.21 -2.39 -10.67
CA LEU A 30 29.19 -2.76 -11.64
C LEU A 30 29.71 -2.53 -13.06
N THR A 31 29.31 -3.37 -14.01
CA THR A 31 29.51 -3.09 -15.44
C THR A 31 28.54 -2.01 -15.93
N ASP A 32 28.76 -1.44 -17.12
CA ASP A 32 27.81 -0.50 -17.72
C ASP A 32 26.43 -1.12 -17.93
N ALA A 33 26.39 -2.38 -18.38
CA ALA A 33 25.14 -3.12 -18.59
C ALA A 33 24.36 -3.31 -17.27
N GLU A 34 25.07 -3.61 -16.17
CA GLU A 34 24.47 -3.77 -14.84
C GLU A 34 23.98 -2.44 -14.28
N ARG A 35 24.76 -1.36 -14.45
CA ARG A 35 24.33 -0.01 -14.09
C ARG A 35 23.04 0.35 -14.79
N GLU A 36 22.99 0.13 -16.11
CA GLU A 36 21.85 0.49 -16.94
C GLU A 36 20.61 -0.37 -16.61
N GLN A 37 20.79 -1.66 -16.32
CA GLN A 37 19.70 -2.51 -15.82
C GLN A 37 19.18 -2.02 -14.47
N LEU A 38 20.07 -1.65 -13.56
CA LEU A 38 19.68 -1.14 -12.25
C LEU A 38 19.00 0.23 -12.37
N ARG A 39 19.47 1.11 -13.26
CA ARG A 39 18.79 2.38 -13.61
C ARG A 39 17.35 2.12 -14.02
N ARG A 40 17.12 1.16 -14.93
CA ARG A 40 15.75 0.82 -15.37
C ARG A 40 14.88 0.36 -14.19
N GLN A 41 15.40 -0.52 -13.35
CA GLN A 41 14.67 -1.04 -12.17
C GLN A 41 14.33 0.06 -11.15
N LEU A 42 15.26 0.99 -10.92
CA LEU A 42 15.12 2.03 -9.91
C LEU A 42 14.40 3.28 -10.41
N SER A 43 14.31 3.48 -11.72
CA SER A 43 13.70 4.67 -12.32
C SER A 43 12.24 4.89 -11.87
N ALA A 44 11.48 3.80 -11.71
CA ALA A 44 10.10 3.82 -11.22
C ALA A 44 9.99 4.46 -9.82
N PHE A 45 11.02 4.29 -8.97
CA PHE A 45 11.03 4.84 -7.62
C PHE A 45 11.45 6.31 -7.55
N CYS A 46 12.06 6.83 -8.62
CA CYS A 46 12.55 8.21 -8.68
C CYS A 46 11.56 9.17 -9.34
N THR A 47 10.39 8.67 -9.76
CA THR A 47 9.35 9.49 -10.40
C THR A 47 8.75 10.51 -9.41
N PRO A 48 8.29 11.69 -9.87
CA PRO A 48 7.59 12.64 -9.01
C PRO A 48 6.39 12.02 -8.29
N TRP A 49 5.66 11.12 -8.97
CA TRP A 49 4.54 10.39 -8.38
C TRP A 49 4.97 9.50 -7.22
N MET A 50 5.99 8.65 -7.38
CA MET A 50 6.45 7.78 -6.28
C MET A 50 6.98 8.61 -5.11
N ARG A 51 7.74 9.68 -5.39
CA ARG A 51 8.23 10.58 -4.32
C ARG A 51 7.08 11.25 -3.57
N GLY A 52 6.03 11.66 -4.28
CA GLY A 52 4.79 12.14 -3.68
C GLY A 52 4.13 11.07 -2.80
N PHE A 53 3.94 9.88 -3.35
CA PHE A 53 3.35 8.73 -2.65
C PHE A 53 4.10 8.39 -1.35
N LEU A 54 5.44 8.36 -1.37
CA LEU A 54 6.24 8.03 -0.18
C LEU A 54 6.27 9.14 0.88
N ARG A 55 6.11 10.41 0.49
CA ARG A 55 6.04 11.54 1.44
C ARG A 55 4.64 11.78 1.98
N HIS A 56 3.63 11.32 1.27
CA HIS A 56 2.25 11.59 1.61
C HIS A 56 1.89 10.94 2.95
N ASP A 57 1.47 11.76 3.91
CA ASP A 57 0.92 11.29 5.17
C ASP A 57 -0.62 11.26 5.10
N PRO A 58 -1.24 10.08 4.91
CA PRO A 58 -2.70 9.97 4.80
C PRO A 58 -3.42 10.33 6.11
N GLN A 59 -2.74 10.40 7.26
CA GLN A 59 -3.39 10.81 8.51
C GLN A 59 -3.90 12.24 8.45
N THR A 60 -3.24 13.11 7.66
CA THR A 60 -3.67 14.49 7.48
C THR A 60 -5.02 14.54 6.75
N ASP A 61 -5.20 13.71 5.72
CA ASP A 61 -6.44 13.65 4.95
C ASP A 61 -7.57 12.99 5.75
N LEU A 62 -7.26 11.94 6.53
CA LEU A 62 -8.24 11.25 7.37
C LEU A 62 -8.87 12.19 8.41
N LYS A 63 -8.15 13.21 8.88
CA LYS A 63 -8.70 14.25 9.77
C LYS A 63 -9.76 15.13 9.11
N ALA A 64 -9.87 15.14 7.78
CA ALA A 64 -10.91 15.87 7.05
C ALA A 64 -12.16 15.03 6.77
N VAL A 65 -12.09 13.70 6.94
CA VAL A 65 -13.23 12.79 6.73
C VAL A 65 -14.31 13.03 7.78
N ARG A 66 -15.56 13.23 7.35
CA ARG A 66 -16.73 13.48 8.22
C ARG A 66 -17.86 12.47 8.03
N CYS A 67 -17.86 11.70 6.94
CA CYS A 67 -18.87 10.68 6.66
C CYS A 67 -18.62 9.37 7.44
N PRO A 68 -19.61 8.46 7.48
CA PRO A 68 -19.41 7.09 7.92
C PRO A 68 -18.26 6.41 7.16
N VAL A 69 -17.48 5.57 7.84
CA VAL A 69 -16.33 4.88 7.26
C VAL A 69 -16.40 3.39 7.55
N LEU A 70 -16.28 2.58 6.50
CA LEU A 70 -16.05 1.15 6.59
C LEU A 70 -14.61 0.85 6.16
N VAL A 71 -13.85 0.20 7.03
CA VAL A 71 -12.48 -0.24 6.78
C VAL A 71 -12.45 -1.75 6.74
N LEU A 72 -12.02 -2.31 5.61
CA LEU A 72 -11.97 -3.75 5.36
C LEU A 72 -10.54 -4.20 5.06
N ASN A 73 -10.13 -5.36 5.56
CA ASN A 73 -8.87 -6.02 5.16
C ASN A 73 -9.00 -7.55 5.20
N GLY A 74 -8.34 -8.24 4.26
CA GLY A 74 -8.10 -9.68 4.36
C GLY A 74 -6.94 -9.98 5.32
N GLU A 75 -7.08 -10.96 6.20
CA GLU A 75 -6.03 -11.30 7.19
C GLU A 75 -4.80 -11.99 6.59
N ARG A 76 -4.90 -12.47 5.34
CA ARG A 76 -3.78 -13.01 4.56
C ARG A 76 -3.20 -11.97 3.60
N ASP A 77 -3.55 -10.70 3.74
CA ASP A 77 -2.93 -9.64 2.94
C ASP A 77 -1.44 -9.49 3.29
N THR A 78 -0.56 -9.86 2.34
CA THR A 78 0.90 -9.71 2.49
C THR A 78 1.42 -8.37 1.99
N GLN A 79 0.56 -7.52 1.42
CA GLN A 79 0.91 -6.21 0.87
C GLN A 79 0.56 -5.07 1.86
N VAL A 80 -0.55 -5.22 2.58
CA VAL A 80 -1.05 -4.25 3.56
C VAL A 80 -1.43 -4.99 4.84
N ASP A 81 -0.69 -4.73 5.93
CA ASP A 81 -0.93 -5.37 7.21
C ASP A 81 -2.37 -5.10 7.71
N ALA A 82 -3.12 -6.18 7.93
CA ALA A 82 -4.54 -6.14 8.30
C ALA A 82 -4.79 -5.63 9.73
N THR A 83 -3.77 -5.52 10.57
CA THR A 83 -3.91 -5.02 11.94
C THR A 83 -3.46 -3.56 12.02
N VAL A 84 -2.21 -3.29 11.64
CA VAL A 84 -1.55 -1.99 11.77
C VAL A 84 -2.30 -0.92 11.01
N ASN A 85 -2.68 -1.18 9.75
CA ASN A 85 -3.29 -0.15 8.90
C ASN A 85 -4.73 0.19 9.31
N PRO A 86 -5.67 -0.77 9.47
CA PRO A 86 -7.03 -0.43 9.90
C PRO A 86 -7.09 0.25 11.26
N ASP A 87 -6.22 -0.16 12.19
CA ASP A 87 -6.16 0.48 13.50
C ASP A 87 -5.61 1.91 13.43
N ALA A 88 -4.61 2.15 12.57
CA ALA A 88 -4.10 3.50 12.33
C ALA A 88 -5.16 4.40 11.68
N ILE A 89 -5.91 3.89 10.69
CA ILE A 89 -7.03 4.61 10.06
C ILE A 89 -8.06 4.98 11.12
N ARG A 90 -8.51 4.01 11.93
CA ARG A 90 -9.49 4.24 12.99
C ARG A 90 -9.05 5.31 13.97
N ARG A 91 -7.76 5.34 14.37
CA ARG A 91 -7.20 6.36 15.27
C ARG A 91 -7.07 7.74 14.64
N ALA A 92 -6.79 7.81 13.33
CA ALA A 92 -6.59 9.08 12.63
C ALA A 92 -7.91 9.80 12.28
N LEU A 93 -9.01 9.05 12.19
CA LEU A 93 -10.33 9.62 11.94
C LEU A 93 -10.81 10.46 13.14
N PRO A 94 -11.36 11.67 12.91
CA PRO A 94 -11.71 12.60 13.98
C PRO A 94 -13.00 12.19 14.68
N ASP A 95 -13.07 12.27 16.00
CA ASP A 95 -14.30 11.99 16.72
C ASP A 95 -15.38 13.03 16.37
N VAL A 96 -16.47 12.58 15.74
CA VAL A 96 -17.55 13.43 15.23
C VAL A 96 -18.87 12.81 15.70
N PRO A 97 -19.75 13.59 16.37
CA PRO A 97 -21.02 13.06 16.85
C PRO A 97 -21.83 12.38 15.74
N GLY A 98 -22.31 11.17 16.01
CA GLY A 98 -23.13 10.39 15.07
C GLY A 98 -22.37 9.69 13.93
N ARG A 99 -21.04 9.80 13.86
CA ARG A 99 -20.25 9.15 12.81
C ARG A 99 -20.00 7.68 13.12
N LEU A 100 -20.41 6.79 12.21
CA LEU A 100 -20.14 5.35 12.29
C LEU A 100 -18.77 5.03 11.68
N VAL A 101 -17.89 4.39 12.47
CA VAL A 101 -16.65 3.79 11.97
C VAL A 101 -16.70 2.29 12.22
N THR A 102 -16.71 1.52 11.15
CA THR A 102 -16.73 0.05 11.20
C THR A 102 -15.40 -0.48 10.67
N VAL A 103 -14.80 -1.42 11.39
CA VAL A 103 -13.58 -2.13 10.96
C VAL A 103 -13.91 -3.61 10.92
N LYS A 104 -13.70 -4.26 9.77
CA LYS A 104 -13.90 -5.70 9.62
C LYS A 104 -12.68 -6.34 8.95
N ARG A 105 -12.25 -7.47 9.51
CA ARG A 105 -11.15 -8.28 9.01
C ARG A 105 -11.69 -9.63 8.59
N TYR A 106 -11.20 -10.15 7.47
CA TYR A 106 -11.68 -11.40 6.89
C TYR A 106 -10.58 -12.47 6.96
N PRO A 107 -10.73 -13.47 7.85
CA PRO A 107 -9.81 -14.60 7.92
C PRO A 107 -9.72 -15.33 6.58
N GLY A 108 -8.50 -15.61 6.13
CA GLY A 108 -8.28 -16.40 4.90
C GLY A 108 -8.37 -15.62 3.58
N LEU A 109 -8.73 -14.34 3.61
CA LEU A 109 -8.73 -13.51 2.40
C LEU A 109 -7.38 -12.79 2.18
N ASN A 110 -6.97 -12.70 0.92
CA ASN A 110 -5.76 -11.98 0.49
C ASN A 110 -6.01 -10.46 0.30
N HIS A 111 -5.04 -9.77 -0.28
CA HIS A 111 -5.11 -8.33 -0.60
C HIS A 111 -6.30 -7.93 -1.49
N LEU A 112 -6.70 -8.82 -2.40
CA LEU A 112 -7.81 -8.59 -3.34
C LEU A 112 -9.16 -9.06 -2.78
N PHE A 113 -9.20 -9.42 -1.49
CA PHE A 113 -10.35 -10.03 -0.84
C PHE A 113 -10.78 -11.38 -1.47
N GLN A 114 -9.82 -12.15 -1.97
CA GLN A 114 -10.08 -13.49 -2.49
C GLN A 114 -9.67 -14.54 -1.45
N HIS A 115 -10.39 -15.65 -1.39
CA HIS A 115 -10.01 -16.82 -0.61
C HIS A 115 -8.66 -17.36 -1.10
N CYS A 116 -7.71 -17.54 -0.19
CA CYS A 116 -6.35 -17.90 -0.54
C CYS A 116 -5.70 -18.85 0.47
N THR A 117 -4.56 -19.43 0.09
CA THR A 117 -3.78 -20.28 1.00
C THR A 117 -2.64 -19.49 1.64
N THR A 118 -1.80 -18.82 0.84
CA THR A 118 -0.64 -18.06 1.33
C THR A 118 -0.85 -16.56 1.34
N GLY A 119 -1.75 -16.05 0.50
CA GLY A 119 -1.97 -14.61 0.32
C GLY A 119 -0.98 -13.93 -0.64
N LEU A 120 -0.02 -14.66 -1.19
CA LEU A 120 0.99 -14.12 -2.09
C LEU A 120 0.42 -13.80 -3.48
N PRO A 121 0.94 -12.74 -4.16
CA PRO A 121 0.53 -12.40 -5.52
C PRO A 121 0.64 -13.52 -6.56
N ALA A 122 1.52 -14.49 -6.33
CA ALA A 122 1.68 -15.64 -7.20
C ALA A 122 0.41 -16.49 -7.32
N GLU A 123 -0.48 -16.48 -6.32
CA GLU A 123 -1.74 -17.22 -6.36
C GLU A 123 -2.82 -16.52 -7.20
N TYR A 124 -2.71 -15.20 -7.45
CA TYR A 124 -3.82 -14.40 -7.97
C TYR A 124 -4.34 -14.91 -9.32
N ALA A 125 -3.44 -15.30 -10.22
CA ALA A 125 -3.80 -15.80 -11.55
C ALA A 125 -4.43 -17.21 -11.52
N SER A 126 -4.28 -17.93 -10.41
CA SER A 126 -4.84 -19.28 -10.22
C SER A 126 -6.17 -19.28 -9.47
N ILE A 127 -6.52 -18.17 -8.82
CA ILE A 127 -7.78 -18.02 -8.09
C ILE A 127 -8.83 -17.46 -9.06
N GLU A 128 -9.91 -18.22 -9.28
CA GLU A 128 -11.01 -17.80 -10.17
C GLU A 128 -11.85 -16.66 -9.57
N GLU A 129 -12.00 -16.64 -8.24
CA GLU A 129 -12.77 -15.63 -7.51
C GLU A 129 -12.20 -14.23 -7.76
N THR A 130 -13.03 -13.27 -8.15
CA THR A 130 -12.58 -11.87 -8.29
C THR A 130 -12.54 -11.16 -6.94
N ILE A 131 -13.58 -11.35 -6.12
CA ILE A 131 -13.73 -10.85 -4.75
C ILE A 131 -14.69 -11.78 -4.01
N SER A 132 -14.44 -12.03 -2.72
CA SER A 132 -15.28 -12.90 -1.91
C SER A 132 -16.73 -12.41 -1.85
N PRO A 133 -17.73 -13.28 -2.11
CA PRO A 133 -19.15 -12.95 -2.00
C PRO A 133 -19.53 -12.43 -0.61
N GLU A 134 -18.83 -12.86 0.44
CA GLU A 134 -19.11 -12.40 1.81
C GLU A 134 -18.77 -10.90 1.97
N VAL A 135 -17.67 -10.45 1.36
CA VAL A 135 -17.24 -9.06 1.38
C VAL A 135 -18.25 -8.20 0.63
N LEU A 136 -18.75 -8.67 -0.51
CA LEU A 136 -19.79 -7.98 -1.27
C LEU A 136 -21.11 -7.88 -0.48
N ALA A 137 -21.51 -8.97 0.19
CA ALA A 137 -22.71 -8.99 1.01
C ALA A 137 -22.60 -8.01 2.20
N ASP A 138 -21.46 -7.99 2.87
CA ASP A 138 -21.20 -7.06 3.98
C ASP A 138 -21.15 -5.60 3.53
N LEU A 139 -20.56 -5.31 2.35
CA LEU A 139 -20.58 -3.98 1.76
C LEU A 139 -22.01 -3.51 1.50
N ALA A 140 -22.84 -4.35 0.86
CA ALA A 140 -24.24 -4.03 0.59
C ALA A 140 -25.03 -3.79 1.88
N ALA A 141 -24.94 -4.72 2.84
CA ALA A 141 -25.63 -4.60 4.12
C ALA A 141 -25.18 -3.37 4.91
N TRP A 142 -23.89 -3.05 4.90
CA TRP A 142 -23.38 -1.85 5.57
C TRP A 142 -23.96 -0.57 4.97
N MET A 143 -24.03 -0.48 3.63
CA MET A 143 -24.61 0.67 2.94
C MET A 143 -26.11 0.82 3.23
N GLU A 144 -26.86 -0.28 3.24
CA GLU A 144 -28.30 -0.28 3.56
C GLU A 144 -28.60 0.09 5.01
N ALA A 145 -27.66 -0.16 5.93
CA ALA A 145 -27.79 0.17 7.34
C ALA A 145 -27.33 1.59 7.69
N LEU A 146 -26.85 2.38 6.73
CA LEU A 146 -26.49 3.78 6.97
C LEU A 146 -27.75 4.62 7.28
N PRO A 147 -27.66 5.54 8.26
CA PRO A 147 -28.78 6.40 8.67
C PRO A 147 -29.14 7.49 7.65
#